data_AF-A0A2Z4WAD9-F1
#
_entry.id   AF-A0A2Z4WAD9-F1
#
_cell.length_a   1.000
_cell.length_b   1.000
_cell.length_c   1.000
_cell.angle_alpha   90.00
_cell.angle_beta   90.00
_cell.angle_gamma   90.00
#
_symmetry.space_group_name_H-M   'P 1'
#
loop_
_entity.id
_entity.type
_entity.pdbx_description
1 polymer ?
#
loop_
_entity_poly.entity_id
_entity_poly.type
_entity_poly.pdbx_seq_one_letter_code
_entity_poly.pdbx_strand_id
1 'polypeptide(L)'
;MIVSEKENIYMDKMVVNGTPIQKEKKKNKKSKIYKELSNFKKENHKNIKDKKKNKKITMMKSVIAIFLVGMVIMVRYSMIYANQKSISNIKMQISKTKYKNDDLRIYLMKFKDIKNVDDVARNKFKMVEPSVNNTYYYDLGKDNFEDNKKINKSVSNLIEKIKNILF
;
A
#
# COMPACT_ATOMS: atom_id res chain seq x y z
N MET A 1 39.06 -0.70 -97.77
CA MET A 1 38.20 -1.12 -96.64
C MET A 1 36.97 -0.22 -96.69
N ILE A 2 35.83 -0.84 -96.95
CA ILE A 2 34.56 -0.25 -97.35
C ILE A 2 33.74 0.04 -96.07
N VAL A 3 33.18 1.26 -95.98
CA VAL A 3 31.97 1.66 -95.25
C VAL A 3 31.94 1.39 -93.73
N SER A 4 32.17 2.44 -92.95
CA SER A 4 31.57 2.60 -91.61
C SER A 4 30.65 3.82 -91.63
N GLU A 5 29.56 3.65 -92.37
CA GLU A 5 28.40 4.53 -92.40
C GLU A 5 27.44 4.01 -91.33
N LYS A 6 27.56 4.48 -90.07
CA LYS A 6 26.58 4.14 -89.02
C LYS A 6 26.54 5.00 -87.76
N GLU A 7 26.98 6.27 -87.78
CA GLU A 7 26.98 7.09 -86.55
C GLU A 7 26.17 8.40 -86.55
N ASN A 8 25.32 8.70 -87.54
CA ASN A 8 24.59 9.98 -87.53
C ASN A 8 23.08 9.93 -87.75
N ILE A 9 22.42 8.79 -87.48
CA ILE A 9 20.97 8.64 -87.76
C ILE A 9 20.05 9.03 -86.58
N TYR A 10 20.56 9.41 -85.40
CA TYR A 10 19.68 9.75 -84.25
C TYR A 10 19.94 11.12 -83.64
N MET A 11 20.10 12.15 -84.48
CA MET A 11 19.90 13.54 -84.08
C MET A 11 18.81 14.17 -84.94
N ASP A 12 17.63 13.54 -84.93
CA ASP A 12 16.41 14.19 -85.42
C ASP A 12 16.06 15.33 -84.46
N LYS A 13 16.44 16.53 -84.87
CA LYS A 13 16.24 17.77 -84.16
C LYS A 13 14.75 18.13 -84.26
N MET A 14 13.99 17.85 -83.20
CA MET A 14 12.70 18.54 -83.00
C MET A 14 12.97 20.02 -82.70
N VAL A 15 13.03 20.83 -83.76
CA VAL A 15 12.96 22.29 -83.68
C VAL A 15 11.61 22.70 -84.20
N VAL A 16 10.71 23.07 -83.29
CA VAL A 16 9.54 23.89 -83.60
C VAL A 16 9.77 25.23 -82.93
N ASN A 17 9.95 26.27 -83.74
CA ASN A 17 10.06 27.69 -83.35
C ASN A 17 11.15 28.05 -82.32
N GLY A 18 12.43 27.84 -82.70
CA GLY A 18 13.54 28.72 -82.29
C GLY A 18 13.90 28.81 -80.80
N THR A 19 13.33 28.01 -79.91
CA THR A 19 13.68 28.00 -78.48
C THR A 19 14.06 26.60 -78.00
N PRO A 20 15.14 26.44 -77.23
CA PRO A 20 15.54 25.13 -76.71
C PRO A 20 14.57 24.72 -75.60
N ILE A 21 13.60 23.88 -75.95
CA ILE A 21 12.61 23.36 -75.02
C ILE A 21 13.20 22.16 -74.27
N GLN A 22 13.19 22.25 -72.93
CA GLN A 22 13.18 21.13 -71.96
C GLN A 22 14.51 20.38 -71.64
N LYS A 23 15.45 21.03 -70.95
CA LYS A 23 16.34 20.34 -69.98
C LYS A 23 16.01 20.70 -68.52
N GLU A 24 15.61 21.93 -68.24
CA GLU A 24 15.34 22.41 -66.87
C GLU A 24 14.02 21.89 -66.28
N LYS A 25 12.95 21.81 -67.08
CA LYS A 25 11.64 21.28 -66.61
C LYS A 25 11.72 19.81 -66.17
N LYS A 26 12.54 18.98 -66.84
CA LYS A 26 12.77 17.57 -66.46
C LYS A 26 13.62 17.44 -65.17
N LYS A 27 14.63 18.30 -64.96
CA LYS A 27 15.42 18.36 -63.72
C LYS A 27 14.55 18.74 -62.51
N ASN A 28 13.69 19.76 -62.65
CA ASN A 28 12.79 20.19 -61.58
C ASN A 28 11.74 19.14 -61.22
N LYS A 29 11.21 18.40 -62.20
CA LYS A 29 10.24 17.31 -61.95
C LYS A 29 10.89 16.13 -61.23
N LYS A 30 12.11 15.73 -61.62
CA LYS A 30 12.91 14.72 -60.88
C LYS A 30 13.21 15.18 -59.45
N SER A 31 13.63 16.42 -59.25
CA SER A 31 13.93 16.98 -57.92
C SER A 31 12.73 16.91 -56.95
N LYS A 32 11.52 17.26 -57.42
CA LYS A 32 10.29 17.14 -56.62
C LYS A 32 9.98 15.69 -56.23
N ILE A 33 10.07 14.77 -57.18
CA ILE A 33 9.83 13.33 -56.94
C ILE A 33 10.83 12.77 -55.92
N TYR A 34 12.11 13.14 -56.01
CA TYR A 34 13.12 12.75 -55.01
C TYR A 34 12.83 13.31 -53.61
N LYS A 35 12.36 14.56 -53.51
CA LYS A 35 11.94 15.16 -52.23
C LYS A 35 10.73 14.44 -51.64
N GLU A 36 9.70 14.15 -52.43
CA GLU A 36 8.52 13.40 -51.98
C GLU A 36 8.88 11.99 -51.52
N LEU A 37 9.71 11.25 -52.27
CA LEU A 37 10.22 9.94 -51.86
C LEU A 37 11.03 10.00 -50.55
N SER A 38 11.82 11.07 -50.36
CA SER A 38 12.61 11.24 -49.13
C SER A 38 11.74 11.52 -47.90
N ASN A 39 10.66 12.31 -48.08
CA ASN A 39 9.71 12.62 -47.04
C ASN A 39 8.87 11.39 -46.68
N PHE A 40 8.42 10.64 -47.69
CA PHE A 40 7.69 9.38 -47.50
C PHE A 40 8.53 8.33 -46.78
N LYS A 41 9.83 8.22 -47.11
CA LYS A 41 10.77 7.35 -46.37
C LYS A 41 10.95 7.79 -44.91
N LYS A 42 11.05 9.10 -44.64
CA LYS A 42 11.17 9.63 -43.27
C LYS A 42 9.91 9.36 -42.43
N GLU A 43 8.73 9.57 -43.00
CA GLU A 43 7.45 9.27 -42.33
C GLU A 43 7.29 7.77 -42.06
N ASN A 44 7.59 6.91 -43.04
CA ASN A 44 7.55 5.46 -42.82
C ASN A 44 8.54 5.02 -41.74
N HIS A 45 9.76 5.58 -41.70
CA HIS A 45 10.72 5.28 -40.65
C HIS A 45 10.24 5.74 -39.26
N LYS A 46 9.58 6.90 -39.14
CA LYS A 46 8.95 7.34 -37.89
C LYS A 46 7.83 6.39 -37.47
N ASN A 47 6.90 6.10 -38.37
CA ASN A 47 5.77 5.20 -38.12
C ASN A 47 6.21 3.79 -37.68
N ILE A 48 7.28 3.25 -38.28
CA ILE A 48 7.85 1.94 -37.88
C ILE A 48 8.48 2.03 -36.49
N LYS A 49 9.21 3.11 -36.17
CA LYS A 49 9.81 3.32 -34.84
C LYS A 49 8.71 3.46 -33.77
N ASP A 50 7.65 4.19 -34.06
CA ASP A 50 6.55 4.41 -33.11
C ASP A 50 5.73 3.13 -32.90
N LYS A 51 5.46 2.34 -33.95
CA LYS A 51 4.88 1.00 -33.81
C LYS A 51 5.73 0.08 -32.93
N LYS A 52 7.06 0.10 -33.10
CA LYS A 52 7.99 -0.69 -32.26
C LYS A 52 7.98 -0.22 -30.80
N LYS A 53 7.94 1.10 -30.55
CA LYS A 53 7.82 1.66 -29.19
C LYS A 53 6.50 1.27 -28.54
N ASN A 54 5.39 1.41 -29.25
CA ASN A 54 4.07 1.05 -28.74
C ASN A 54 3.99 -0.43 -28.36
N LYS A 55 4.58 -1.33 -29.18
CA LYS A 55 4.64 -2.76 -28.88
C LYS A 55 5.43 -3.05 -27.59
N LYS A 56 6.57 -2.36 -27.39
CA LYS A 56 7.36 -2.46 -26.14
C LYS A 56 6.58 -1.94 -24.93
N ILE A 57 5.87 -0.81 -25.06
CA ILE A 57 5.06 -0.22 -23.99
C ILE A 57 3.93 -1.17 -23.60
N THR A 58 3.22 -1.75 -24.57
CA THR A 58 2.15 -2.73 -24.29
C THR A 58 2.69 -3.95 -23.53
N MET A 59 3.86 -4.45 -23.92
CA MET A 59 4.51 -5.56 -23.23
C MET A 59 4.91 -5.17 -21.79
N MET A 60 5.46 -3.97 -21.60
CA MET A 60 5.84 -3.46 -20.28
C MET A 60 4.62 -3.23 -19.37
N LYS A 61 3.50 -2.74 -19.91
CA LYS A 61 2.23 -2.63 -19.18
C LYS A 61 1.71 -3.98 -18.69
N SER A 62 1.83 -5.03 -19.51
CA SER A 62 1.44 -6.39 -19.11
C SER A 62 2.29 -6.90 -17.94
N VAL A 63 3.61 -6.71 -18.00
CA VAL A 63 4.52 -7.09 -16.90
C VAL A 63 4.18 -6.33 -15.62
N ILE A 64 3.93 -5.02 -15.71
CA ILE A 64 3.53 -4.20 -14.55
C ILE A 64 2.20 -4.68 -13.97
N ALA A 65 1.22 -5.03 -14.81
CA ALA A 65 -0.06 -5.55 -14.34
C ALA A 65 0.12 -6.86 -13.55
N ILE A 66 0.93 -7.80 -14.06
CA ILE A 66 1.22 -9.07 -13.36
C ILE A 66 1.97 -8.80 -12.05
N PHE A 67 2.93 -7.88 -12.06
CA PHE A 67 3.68 -7.49 -10.87
C PHE A 67 2.78 -6.91 -9.78
N LEU A 68 1.85 -6.02 -10.15
CA LEU A 68 0.89 -5.45 -9.21
C LEU A 68 -0.01 -6.52 -8.59
N VAL A 69 -0.48 -7.49 -9.38
CA VAL A 69 -1.26 -8.62 -8.85
C VAL A 69 -0.43 -9.42 -7.84
N GLY A 70 0.83 -9.74 -8.16
CA GLY A 70 1.75 -10.41 -7.24
C GLY A 70 1.97 -9.62 -5.95
N MET A 71 2.14 -8.30 -6.06
CA MET A 71 2.32 -7.41 -4.91
C MET A 71 1.09 -7.38 -4.00
N VAL A 72 -0.12 -7.32 -4.58
CA VAL A 72 -1.38 -7.36 -3.82
C VAL A 72 -1.50 -8.68 -3.04
N ILE A 73 -1.16 -9.80 -3.68
CA ILE A 73 -1.15 -11.11 -3.01
C ILE A 73 -0.17 -11.09 -1.83
N MET A 74 1.05 -10.60 -2.03
CA MET A 74 2.07 -10.57 -0.98
C MET A 74 1.67 -9.70 0.23
N VAL A 75 1.05 -8.54 -0.03
CA VAL A 75 0.49 -7.66 1.02
C VAL A 75 -0.63 -8.36 1.78
N ARG A 76 -1.56 -9.01 1.08
CA ARG A 76 -2.65 -9.78 1.71
C ARG A 76 -2.10 -10.90 2.60
N TYR A 77 -1.11 -11.65 2.13
CA TYR A 77 -0.45 -12.69 2.92
C TYR A 77 0.23 -12.14 4.17
N SER A 78 0.94 -11.01 4.06
CA SER A 78 1.56 -10.35 5.22
C SER A 78 0.52 -9.95 6.27
N MET A 79 -0.62 -9.41 5.84
CA MET A 79 -1.71 -9.03 6.73
C MET A 79 -2.31 -10.25 7.44
N ILE A 80 -2.53 -11.34 6.70
CA ILE A 80 -3.02 -12.61 7.28
C ILE A 80 -2.03 -13.13 8.32
N TYR A 81 -0.73 -13.11 8.03
CA TYR A 81 0.30 -13.57 8.96
C TYR A 81 0.36 -12.71 10.24
N ALA A 82 0.29 -11.39 10.09
CA ALA A 82 0.21 -10.48 11.23
C ALA A 82 -1.01 -10.78 12.12
N ASN A 83 -2.17 -11.03 11.50
CA ASN A 83 -3.39 -11.39 12.21
C ASN A 83 -3.26 -12.75 12.91
N GLN A 84 -2.69 -13.76 12.26
CA GLN A 84 -2.41 -15.07 12.87
C GLN A 84 -1.50 -14.94 14.09
N LYS A 85 -0.45 -14.11 13.99
CA LYS A 85 0.46 -13.82 15.11
C LYS A 85 -0.28 -13.14 16.28
N SER A 86 -1.15 -12.17 15.99
CA SER A 86 -1.99 -11.51 16.99
C SER A 86 -2.91 -12.51 17.70
N ILE A 87 -3.61 -13.36 16.93
CA ILE A 87 -4.47 -14.41 17.48
C ILE A 87 -3.68 -15.37 18.37
N SER A 88 -2.49 -15.79 17.95
CA SER A 88 -1.61 -16.66 18.74
C SER A 88 -1.22 -16.01 20.07
N ASN A 89 -0.81 -14.73 20.03
CA ASN A 89 -0.50 -13.97 21.24
C ASN A 89 -1.69 -13.83 22.18
N ILE A 90 -2.89 -13.56 21.65
CA ILE A 90 -4.12 -13.48 22.45
C ILE A 90 -4.40 -14.83 23.11
N LYS A 91 -4.31 -15.94 22.37
CA LYS A 91 -4.48 -17.29 22.92
C LYS A 91 -3.49 -17.56 24.06
N MET A 92 -2.22 -17.20 23.87
CA MET A 92 -1.20 -17.33 24.92
C MET A 92 -1.55 -16.51 26.17
N GLN A 93 -2.01 -15.27 26.00
CA GLN A 93 -2.43 -14.42 27.12
C GLN A 93 -3.66 -14.96 27.85
N ILE A 94 -4.64 -15.52 27.12
CA ILE A 94 -5.80 -16.19 27.69
C ILE A 94 -5.35 -17.38 28.54
N SER A 95 -4.49 -18.25 28.00
CA SER A 95 -3.96 -19.39 28.76
C SER A 95 -3.22 -18.94 30.00
N LYS A 96 -2.35 -17.93 29.90
CA LYS A 96 -1.62 -17.36 31.05
C LYS A 96 -2.58 -16.82 32.11
N THR A 97 -3.65 -16.14 31.70
CA THR A 97 -4.66 -15.61 32.62
C THR A 97 -5.48 -16.72 33.27
N LYS A 98 -5.82 -17.77 32.51
CA LYS A 98 -6.48 -18.96 33.05
C LYS A 98 -5.63 -19.62 34.13
N TYR A 99 -4.34 -19.84 33.87
CA TYR A 99 -3.43 -20.40 34.89
C TYR A 99 -3.34 -19.53 36.14
N LYS A 100 -3.28 -18.19 35.99
CA LYS A 100 -3.31 -17.27 37.13
C LYS A 100 -4.62 -17.37 37.93
N ASN A 101 -5.75 -17.49 37.25
CA ASN A 101 -7.05 -17.66 37.91
C ASN A 101 -7.14 -19.00 38.65
N ASP A 102 -6.65 -20.08 38.04
CA ASP A 102 -6.62 -21.41 38.67
C ASP A 102 -5.70 -21.40 39.90
N ASP A 103 -4.52 -20.78 39.80
CA ASP A 103 -3.59 -20.62 40.92
C ASP A 103 -4.20 -19.80 42.07
N LEU A 104 -4.86 -18.67 41.76
CA LEU A 104 -5.56 -17.87 42.75
C LEU A 104 -6.71 -18.65 43.41
N ARG A 105 -7.45 -19.45 42.63
CA ARG A 105 -8.51 -20.31 43.16
C ARG A 105 -7.94 -21.34 44.14
N ILE A 106 -6.81 -21.97 43.81
CA ILE A 106 -6.12 -22.91 44.70
C ILE A 106 -5.64 -22.19 45.96
N TYR A 107 -5.06 -20.99 45.81
CA TYR A 107 -4.62 -20.17 46.95
C TYR A 107 -5.79 -19.85 47.88
N LEU A 108 -6.92 -19.37 47.35
CA LEU A 108 -8.13 -19.10 48.15
C LEU A 108 -8.69 -20.35 48.82
N MET A 109 -8.64 -21.51 48.17
CA MET A 109 -9.04 -22.78 48.80
C MET A 109 -8.22 -23.12 50.05
N LYS A 110 -6.94 -22.69 50.15
CA LYS A 110 -6.14 -22.87 51.38
C LYS A 110 -6.70 -22.11 52.58
N PHE A 111 -7.34 -20.97 52.35
CA PHE A 111 -7.93 -20.12 53.40
C PHE A 111 -9.42 -20.39 53.61
N LYS A 112 -10.06 -21.22 52.77
CA LYS A 112 -11.41 -21.71 53.03
C LYS A 112 -11.46 -22.55 54.31
N ASP A 113 -10.34 -23.17 54.68
CA ASP A 113 -10.23 -23.80 55.99
C ASP A 113 -10.12 -22.70 57.07
N ILE A 114 -11.25 -22.34 57.65
CA ILE A 114 -11.40 -21.32 58.70
C ILE A 114 -10.40 -21.53 59.85
N LYS A 115 -9.98 -22.77 60.11
CA LYS A 115 -8.99 -23.08 61.13
C LYS A 115 -7.62 -22.49 60.85
N ASN A 116 -7.16 -22.51 59.59
CA ASN A 116 -5.89 -21.88 59.22
C ASN A 116 -5.94 -20.35 59.36
N VAL A 117 -7.09 -19.76 59.04
CA VAL A 117 -7.29 -18.30 59.18
C VAL A 117 -7.30 -17.91 60.67
N ASP A 118 -8.03 -18.66 61.50
CA ASP A 118 -8.10 -18.45 62.95
C ASP A 118 -6.73 -18.64 63.61
N ASP A 119 -5.98 -19.69 63.23
CA ASP A 119 -4.64 -19.93 63.75
C ASP A 119 -3.65 -18.81 63.40
N VAL A 120 -3.68 -18.29 62.16
CA VAL A 120 -2.80 -17.16 61.79
C VAL A 120 -3.24 -15.88 62.50
N ALA A 121 -4.54 -15.64 62.63
CA ALA A 121 -5.08 -14.48 63.34
C ALA A 121 -4.65 -14.47 64.81
N ARG A 122 -4.87 -15.58 65.53
CA ARG A 122 -4.54 -15.72 66.96
C ARG A 122 -3.03 -15.78 67.19
N ASN A 123 -2.28 -16.56 66.39
CA ASN A 123 -0.87 -16.82 66.70
C ASN A 123 0.08 -15.74 66.17
N LYS A 124 -0.13 -15.26 64.92
CA LYS A 124 0.76 -14.30 64.26
C LYS A 124 0.35 -12.86 64.53
N PHE A 125 -0.94 -12.56 64.38
CA PHE A 125 -1.45 -11.20 64.57
C PHE A 125 -1.92 -10.91 66.00
N LYS A 126 -1.86 -11.91 66.89
CA LYS A 126 -2.33 -11.82 68.28
C LYS A 126 -3.76 -11.29 68.37
N MET A 127 -4.58 -11.59 67.36
CA MET A 127 -5.99 -11.24 67.36
C MET A 127 -6.66 -12.06 68.45
N VAL A 128 -7.46 -11.36 69.24
CA VAL A 128 -8.30 -11.95 70.28
C VAL A 128 -9.74 -11.83 69.86
N GLU A 129 -10.54 -12.83 70.22
CA GLU A 129 -11.96 -12.82 69.93
C GLU A 129 -12.62 -11.68 70.74
N PRO A 130 -13.28 -10.73 70.07
CA PRO A 130 -13.85 -9.57 70.75
C PRO A 130 -15.00 -10.02 71.66
N SER A 131 -14.97 -9.59 72.92
CA SER A 131 -16.13 -9.78 73.80
C SER A 131 -17.22 -8.76 73.46
N VAL A 132 -18.46 -9.09 73.80
CA VAL A 132 -19.63 -8.21 73.60
C VAL A 132 -19.42 -6.84 74.26
N ASN A 133 -18.65 -6.78 75.34
CA ASN A 133 -18.33 -5.55 76.08
C ASN A 133 -17.31 -4.65 75.36
N ASN A 134 -16.53 -5.18 74.40
CA ASN A 134 -15.48 -4.45 73.69
C ASN A 134 -15.86 -4.15 72.23
N THR A 135 -17.14 -4.30 71.87
CA THR A 135 -17.63 -4.07 70.50
C THR A 135 -18.27 -2.69 70.40
N TYR A 136 -17.71 -1.83 69.53
CA TYR A 136 -18.27 -0.51 69.23
C TYR A 136 -18.97 -0.55 67.86
N TYR A 137 -20.24 -0.18 67.84
CA TYR A 137 -21.02 -0.04 66.60
C TYR A 137 -20.91 1.40 66.11
N TYR A 138 -20.33 1.59 64.92
CA TYR A 138 -20.29 2.89 64.25
C TYR A 138 -21.30 2.91 63.10
N ASP A 139 -22.10 3.97 63.05
CA ASP A 139 -23.00 4.24 61.93
C ASP A 139 -22.21 4.86 60.78
N LEU A 140 -22.09 4.10 59.68
CA LEU A 140 -21.41 4.50 58.45
C LEU A 140 -22.37 5.12 57.41
N GLY A 141 -23.62 5.40 57.78
CA GLY A 141 -24.65 5.96 56.90
C GLY A 141 -24.41 7.41 56.46
N LYS A 142 -23.36 8.06 56.96
CA LYS A 142 -22.92 9.39 56.51
C LYS A 142 -21.81 9.23 55.46
N ASP A 143 -21.88 9.99 54.37
CA ASP A 143 -20.81 10.06 53.36
C ASP A 143 -19.50 10.57 54.01
N ASN A 144 -18.73 9.62 54.54
CA ASN A 144 -17.45 9.87 55.21
C ASN A 144 -16.26 9.82 54.23
N PHE A 145 -16.55 9.67 52.93
CA PHE A 145 -15.54 9.64 51.88
C PHE A 145 -15.58 10.97 51.12
N GLU A 146 -14.46 11.69 51.10
CA GLU A 146 -14.32 12.87 50.25
C GLU A 146 -14.48 12.46 48.79
N ASP A 147 -15.56 12.96 48.19
CA ASP A 147 -15.95 12.76 46.81
C ASP A 147 -14.95 13.49 45.91
N ASN A 148 -13.81 12.85 45.65
CA ASN A 148 -12.72 13.38 44.82
C ASN A 148 -13.13 13.36 43.33
N LYS A 149 -14.12 14.18 42.96
CA LYS A 149 -14.44 14.50 41.57
C LYS A 149 -13.35 15.41 41.00
N LYS A 150 -12.18 14.84 40.73
CA LYS A 150 -11.24 15.41 39.76
C LYS A 150 -11.87 15.30 38.38
N ILE A 151 -12.61 16.34 38.01
CA ILE A 151 -13.05 16.57 36.65
C ILE A 151 -11.79 16.81 35.81
N ASN A 152 -11.31 15.77 35.13
CA ASN A 152 -10.28 15.88 34.09
C ASN A 152 -10.88 16.60 32.87
N LYS A 153 -10.89 17.93 32.94
CA LYS A 153 -11.58 18.83 32.01
C LYS A 153 -10.80 19.14 30.72
N SER A 154 -9.66 18.49 30.45
CA SER A 154 -8.76 18.95 29.37
C SER A 154 -8.66 18.07 28.12
N VAL A 155 -9.07 16.79 28.15
CA VAL A 155 -8.90 15.88 27.00
C VAL A 155 -10.13 15.84 26.08
N SER A 156 -11.33 16.14 26.59
CA SER A 156 -12.57 16.12 25.79
C SER A 156 -12.54 17.12 24.64
N ASN A 157 -12.03 18.34 24.90
CA ASN A 157 -12.04 19.43 23.93
C ASN A 157 -11.13 19.19 22.71
N LEU A 158 -10.09 18.35 22.84
CA LEU A 158 -9.21 17.99 21.72
C LEU A 158 -9.82 16.87 20.87
N ILE A 159 -10.43 15.87 21.53
CA ILE A 159 -11.09 14.76 20.84
C ILE A 159 -12.33 15.24 20.08
N GLU A 160 -13.12 16.14 20.67
CA GLU A 160 -14.28 16.76 19.98
C GLU A 160 -13.86 17.58 18.76
N LYS A 161 -12.74 18.32 18.85
CA LYS A 161 -12.20 19.05 17.69
C LYS A 161 -11.74 18.13 16.57
N ILE A 162 -11.09 17.02 16.90
CA ILE A 162 -10.65 16.04 15.90
C ILE A 162 -11.84 15.33 15.25
N LYS A 163 -12.87 15.01 16.05
CA LYS A 163 -14.10 14.36 15.55
C LYS A 163 -14.79 15.21 14.49
N ASN A 164 -14.95 16.52 14.72
CA ASN A 164 -15.60 17.43 13.76
C ASN A 164 -14.81 17.68 12.47
N ILE A 165 -13.54 17.26 12.40
CA ILE A 165 -12.70 17.41 11.20
C ILE A 165 -12.70 16.13 10.36
N LEU A 166 -12.88 14.97 11.00
CA LEU A 166 -12.76 13.65 10.35
C LEU A 166 -14.12 12.98 10.07
N PHE A 167 -15.18 13.41 10.75
CA PHE A 167 -16.56 12.98 10.54
C PHE A 167 -17.45 14.21 10.33
#